data_AF-A0AA35QVW2-F1
#
_entry.id   AF-A0AA35QVW2-F1
#
_cell.length_a   1.000
_cell.length_b   1.000
_cell.length_c   1.000
_cell.angle_alpha   90.00
_cell.angle_beta   90.00
_cell.angle_gamma   90.00
#
_symmetry.space_group_name_H-M   'P 1'
#
loop_
_entity.id
_entity.type
_entity.pdbx_description
1 polymer ?
#
loop_
_entity_poly.entity_id
_entity_poly.type
_entity_poly.pdbx_seq_one_letter_code
_entity_poly.pdbx_strand_id
1 'polypeptide(L)'
;MGLTLTRLWSVWVARARRRRLRSRSSSQRSVARSHSDDSSSGRGSIADESMFIDASDSLWLQHTREMPILGRGSPVASLPQDLLLRIFSFLDVVSLGRAAQVSRRWHDLALHGSNWQRVDLFEFQMAIEGYVVEQMSKRKFCLNCPHMEKLILSKCVRITDRSCESLSKNCLNLLHLNLSSCRSITNKSCEHLGEGCNRLEHIDLSYCTVSLEGVEQLVKGCPGLRHIILTYCREIDDASLKLIGKNCKRLLSLDIKGCKRVSDRGVQALSEDCCELESLSVSNCDTLTDASLKKVAAHCHSLRILEATSCSHFSDVGFQALATGCNDLQRMDLEECSLITDQTLSSLALNCPNLQSLALSHCERITDNGIRHLVGGACFETLQVLELDNCPLITDHTLEMLRGCVTLRRLEIFDCQMVSRNGIHRLERLRPDMKVHAFFPPQTPPPAASQQARTICKCCTLL
;
A
#
# COMPACT_ATOMS: atom_id res chain seq x y z
N MET A 1 6.01 -27.91 10.08
CA MET A 1 5.47 -27.47 11.39
C MET A 1 6.05 -26.10 11.72
N GLY A 2 5.19 -25.08 11.76
CA GLY A 2 5.56 -23.67 11.85
C GLY A 2 6.19 -23.29 13.19
N LEU A 3 7.36 -22.65 13.12
CA LEU A 3 7.91 -21.86 14.21
C LEU A 3 7.52 -20.40 13.95
N THR A 4 6.71 -19.84 14.83
CA THR A 4 6.36 -18.41 14.81
C THR A 4 7.61 -17.56 15.08
N LEU A 5 7.67 -16.35 14.51
CA LEU A 5 8.71 -15.34 14.78
C LEU A 5 8.91 -15.12 16.29
N THR A 6 7.82 -15.18 17.06
CA THR A 6 7.84 -15.19 18.52
C THR A 6 8.62 -16.37 19.09
N ARG A 7 8.57 -17.59 18.56
CA ARG A 7 9.39 -18.70 19.08
C ARG A 7 10.86 -18.55 18.75
N LEU A 8 11.23 -18.08 17.56
CA LEU A 8 12.64 -17.82 17.21
C LEU A 8 13.23 -16.68 18.05
N TRP A 9 12.46 -15.62 18.27
CA TRP A 9 12.87 -14.48 19.11
C TRP A 9 12.77 -14.77 20.62
N SER A 10 11.78 -15.55 21.08
CA SER A 10 11.67 -16.01 22.47
C SER A 10 12.76 -17.00 22.82
N VAL A 11 13.15 -17.88 21.89
CA VAL A 11 14.32 -18.75 22.06
C VAL A 11 15.60 -17.93 22.15
N TRP A 12 15.70 -16.82 21.39
CA TRP A 12 16.79 -15.86 21.49
C TRP A 12 16.85 -15.17 22.87
N VAL A 13 15.73 -14.62 23.37
CA VAL A 13 15.64 -13.98 24.70
C VAL A 13 15.79 -14.99 25.85
N ALA A 14 15.22 -16.19 25.74
CA ALA A 14 15.28 -17.23 26.76
C ALA A 14 16.66 -17.89 26.86
N ARG A 15 17.39 -18.05 25.75
CA ARG A 15 18.80 -18.49 25.77
C ARG A 15 19.71 -17.43 26.38
N ALA A 16 19.44 -16.14 26.15
CA ALA A 16 20.15 -15.04 26.81
C ALA A 16 19.88 -14.99 28.33
N ARG A 17 18.63 -15.19 28.77
CA ARG A 17 18.25 -15.22 30.20
C ARG A 17 18.76 -16.46 30.96
N ARG A 18 18.70 -17.67 30.39
CA ARG A 18 19.19 -18.91 31.05
C ARG A 18 20.71 -18.91 31.25
N ARG A 19 21.47 -18.21 30.40
CA ARG A 19 22.93 -18.05 30.54
C ARG A 19 23.32 -17.11 31.70
N ARG A 20 22.50 -16.10 32.01
CA ARG A 20 22.67 -15.25 33.21
C ARG A 20 22.42 -16.00 34.53
N LEU A 21 21.41 -16.87 34.58
CA LEU A 21 21.09 -17.64 35.80
C LEU A 21 22.17 -18.68 36.14
N ARG A 22 22.79 -19.31 35.14
CA ARG A 22 23.93 -20.23 35.36
C ARG A 22 25.21 -19.52 35.81
N SER A 23 25.42 -18.26 35.39
CA SER A 23 26.56 -17.45 35.88
C SER A 23 26.40 -17.04 37.36
N ARG A 24 25.17 -16.86 37.84
CA ARG A 24 24.88 -16.54 39.25
C ARG A 24 25.06 -17.73 40.19
N SER A 25 24.76 -18.96 39.75
CA SER A 25 24.99 -20.17 40.56
C SER A 25 26.47 -20.54 40.72
N SER A 26 27.33 -20.10 39.80
CA SER A 26 28.80 -20.29 39.89
C SER A 26 29.49 -19.20 40.72
N SER A 27 28.91 -18.00 40.85
CA SER A 27 29.48 -16.91 41.65
C SER A 27 29.15 -16.97 43.15
N GLN A 28 28.22 -17.83 43.58
CA GLN A 28 27.89 -18.01 45.01
C GLN A 28 28.78 -19.01 45.76
N ARG A 29 29.82 -19.60 45.12
CA ARG A 29 30.75 -20.53 45.78
C ARG A 29 32.13 -19.97 46.13
N SER A 30 32.43 -18.69 45.87
CA SER A 30 33.81 -18.18 46.00
C SER A 30 34.03 -16.89 46.79
N VAL A 31 33.07 -16.39 47.57
CA VAL A 31 33.34 -15.29 48.53
C VAL A 31 32.61 -15.55 49.84
N ALA A 32 33.19 -16.41 50.67
CA ALA A 32 32.97 -16.45 52.10
C ALA A 32 34.34 -16.30 52.77
N ARG A 33 34.68 -15.08 53.20
CA ARG A 33 35.58 -14.75 54.34
C ARG A 33 35.79 -13.23 54.45
N SER A 34 35.95 -12.78 55.71
CA SER A 34 36.10 -11.42 56.30
C SER A 34 34.90 -10.47 56.14
N HIS A 35 34.02 -10.28 57.15
CA HIS A 35 34.14 -9.48 58.41
C HIS A 35 34.50 -8.01 58.14
N SER A 36 33.90 -6.97 58.73
CA SER A 36 32.79 -6.77 59.70
C SER A 36 32.60 -5.24 59.87
N ASP A 37 31.38 -4.79 60.20
CA ASP A 37 30.98 -3.48 60.80
C ASP A 37 31.23 -2.20 59.95
N ASP A 38 30.46 -1.10 59.96
CA ASP A 38 29.51 -0.54 60.92
C ASP A 38 28.56 0.49 60.21
N SER A 39 27.77 1.18 61.00
CA SER A 39 26.44 1.79 60.80
C SER A 39 26.32 3.18 60.11
N SER A 40 25.10 3.44 59.62
CA SER A 40 24.31 4.72 59.69
C SER A 40 24.27 5.76 58.54
N SER A 41 23.01 6.06 58.17
CA SER A 41 22.42 7.36 57.79
C SER A 41 22.62 7.98 56.38
N GLY A 42 21.49 8.26 55.72
CA GLY A 42 21.18 9.63 55.27
C GLY A 42 21.36 10.01 53.81
N ARG A 43 20.22 10.23 53.14
CA ARG A 43 19.94 11.16 52.02
C ARG A 43 20.41 10.75 50.62
N GLY A 44 19.40 10.44 49.79
CA GLY A 44 19.54 10.22 48.36
C GLY A 44 20.00 11.49 47.63
N SER A 45 21.17 11.37 47.01
CA SER A 45 21.65 12.23 45.94
C SER A 45 21.81 11.39 44.68
N ILE A 46 21.46 12.02 43.58
CA ILE A 46 21.68 11.61 42.19
C ILE A 46 23.16 11.20 42.02
N ALA A 47 23.41 9.95 41.63
CA ALA A 47 24.68 9.50 41.05
C ALA A 47 24.55 8.15 40.33
N ASP A 48 25.33 8.05 39.24
CA ASP A 48 25.88 6.84 38.61
C ASP A 48 25.05 6.00 37.62
N GLU A 49 24.92 6.55 36.41
CA GLU A 49 24.81 5.82 35.13
C GLU A 49 26.19 5.27 34.65
N SER A 50 27.02 4.78 35.57
CA SER A 50 28.37 4.26 35.30
C SER A 50 28.48 2.75 35.58
N MET A 51 27.51 1.94 35.14
CA MET A 51 27.56 0.48 35.34
C MET A 51 26.93 -0.35 34.21
N PHE A 52 27.19 0.01 32.96
CA PHE A 52 26.92 -0.87 31.81
C PHE A 52 28.07 -0.86 30.80
N ILE A 53 29.30 -0.84 31.32
CA ILE A 53 30.50 -1.12 30.54
C ILE A 53 30.94 -2.55 30.89
N ASP A 54 30.95 -3.36 29.82
CA ASP A 54 31.71 -4.59 29.62
C ASP A 54 31.28 -5.89 30.35
N ALA A 55 31.16 -6.97 29.54
CA ALA A 55 31.18 -8.41 29.90
C ALA A 55 30.51 -9.31 28.83
N SER A 56 29.88 -8.77 27.78
CA SER A 56 29.24 -9.60 26.74
C SER A 56 30.13 -9.95 25.55
N ASP A 57 31.16 -9.15 25.26
CA ASP A 57 32.06 -9.41 24.12
C ASP A 57 33.12 -10.48 24.44
N SER A 58 33.53 -10.59 25.71
CA SER A 58 34.55 -11.55 26.16
C SER A 58 34.03 -13.01 26.28
N LEU A 59 32.73 -13.21 26.47
CA LEU A 59 32.12 -14.55 26.54
C LEU A 59 31.74 -15.14 25.17
N TRP A 60 31.58 -14.31 24.13
CA TRP A 60 31.47 -14.79 22.74
C TRP A 60 32.82 -15.25 22.18
N LEU A 61 33.93 -14.62 22.59
CA LEU A 61 35.30 -14.99 22.18
C LEU A 61 35.72 -16.40 22.61
N GLN A 62 35.17 -16.95 23.70
CA GLN A 62 35.55 -18.28 24.20
C GLN A 62 34.74 -19.43 23.58
N HIS A 63 33.50 -19.21 23.12
CA HIS A 63 32.64 -20.26 22.54
C HIS A 63 32.68 -20.37 21.02
N THR A 64 33.43 -19.50 20.33
CA THR A 64 33.62 -19.59 18.87
C THR A 64 34.89 -20.30 18.44
N ARG A 65 35.54 -21.04 19.35
CA ARG A 65 36.67 -21.91 18.99
C ARG A 65 36.24 -23.22 18.30
N GLU A 66 34.94 -23.51 18.24
CA GLU A 66 34.42 -24.73 17.61
C GLU A 66 33.17 -24.43 16.75
N MET A 67 33.35 -23.69 15.65
CA MET A 67 32.42 -23.79 14.52
C MET A 67 33.22 -24.05 13.25
N PRO A 68 32.80 -25.02 12.41
CA PRO A 68 33.57 -25.40 11.24
C PRO A 68 33.73 -24.19 10.34
N ILE A 69 34.99 -23.84 10.07
CA ILE A 69 35.35 -22.91 9.02
C ILE A 69 34.76 -23.50 7.74
N LEU A 70 33.71 -22.87 7.19
CA LEU A 70 33.18 -23.20 5.87
C LEU A 70 34.35 -23.38 4.91
N GLY A 71 34.46 -24.57 4.33
CA GLY A 71 35.56 -24.94 3.46
C GLY A 71 35.81 -23.86 2.40
N ARG A 72 37.08 -23.49 2.25
CA ARG A 72 37.58 -22.70 1.11
C ARG A 72 37.12 -23.41 -0.17
N GLY A 73 36.10 -22.87 -0.83
CA GLY A 73 35.52 -23.50 -2.04
C GLY A 73 34.06 -23.15 -2.34
N SER A 74 33.33 -22.51 -1.42
CA SER A 74 31.99 -21.97 -1.73
C SER A 74 32.09 -20.75 -2.65
N PRO A 75 31.44 -20.73 -3.84
CA PRO A 75 31.41 -19.57 -4.74
C PRO A 75 30.86 -18.30 -4.09
N VAL A 76 30.03 -18.46 -3.05
CA VAL A 76 29.40 -17.36 -2.32
C VAL A 76 30.36 -16.75 -1.29
N ALA A 77 31.32 -17.53 -0.78
CA ALA A 77 32.33 -17.04 0.14
C ALA A 77 33.38 -16.14 -0.53
N SER A 78 33.56 -16.28 -1.86
CA SER A 78 34.48 -15.45 -2.67
C SER A 78 33.88 -14.12 -3.15
N LEU A 79 32.58 -13.87 -2.94
CA LEU A 79 31.97 -12.61 -3.38
C LEU A 79 32.45 -11.42 -2.54
N PRO A 80 32.71 -10.24 -3.15
CA PRO A 80 32.91 -8.97 -2.46
C PRO A 80 31.74 -8.62 -1.53
N GLN A 81 32.04 -7.85 -0.48
CA GLN A 81 31.04 -7.38 0.51
C GLN A 81 29.88 -6.63 -0.16
N ASP A 82 30.16 -5.74 -1.10
CA ASP A 82 29.13 -4.92 -1.76
C ASP A 82 28.14 -5.76 -2.57
N LEU A 83 28.63 -6.83 -3.24
CA LEU A 83 27.77 -7.75 -3.98
C LEU A 83 26.91 -8.61 -3.04
N LEU A 84 27.45 -9.01 -1.89
CA LEU A 84 26.67 -9.73 -0.87
C LEU A 84 25.60 -8.85 -0.23
N LEU A 85 25.91 -7.57 0.06
CA LEU A 85 24.92 -6.60 0.51
C LEU A 85 23.85 -6.37 -0.55
N ARG A 86 24.23 -6.31 -1.83
CA ARG A 86 23.26 -6.22 -2.92
C ARG A 86 22.35 -7.44 -2.99
N ILE A 87 22.88 -8.65 -2.81
CA ILE A 87 22.09 -9.88 -2.75
C ILE A 87 21.15 -9.85 -1.54
N PHE A 88 21.66 -9.45 -0.37
CA PHE A 88 20.87 -9.39 0.87
C PHE A 88 19.77 -8.33 0.81
N SER A 89 19.94 -7.27 0.02
CA SER A 89 18.89 -6.27 -0.20
C SER A 89 17.64 -6.80 -0.92
N PHE A 90 17.70 -8.00 -1.51
CA PHE A 90 16.55 -8.69 -2.10
C PHE A 90 15.90 -9.71 -1.15
N LEU A 91 16.49 -9.94 0.04
CA LEU A 91 15.94 -10.87 1.02
C LEU A 91 14.88 -10.20 1.88
N ASP A 92 13.78 -10.91 2.14
CA ASP A 92 12.78 -10.48 3.13
C ASP A 92 13.36 -10.49 4.56
N VAL A 93 12.64 -9.87 5.50
CA VAL A 93 13.07 -9.75 6.91
C VAL A 93 13.35 -11.10 7.58
N VAL A 94 12.59 -12.15 7.25
CA VAL A 94 12.78 -13.50 7.80
C VAL A 94 13.98 -14.17 7.17
N SER A 95 14.16 -14.03 5.87
CA SER A 95 15.30 -14.53 5.12
C SER A 95 16.60 -13.86 5.56
N LEU A 96 16.59 -12.56 5.85
CA LEU A 96 17.69 -11.85 6.52
C LEU A 96 17.95 -12.38 7.92
N GLY A 97 16.90 -12.59 8.72
CA GLY A 97 17.01 -13.18 10.05
C GLY A 97 17.58 -14.61 10.04
N ARG A 98 17.32 -15.39 8.99
CA ARG A 98 17.92 -16.71 8.75
C ARG A 98 19.36 -16.59 8.25
N ALA A 99 19.64 -15.68 7.33
CA ALA A 99 20.98 -15.39 6.83
C ALA A 99 21.92 -14.99 7.98
N ALA A 100 21.42 -14.21 8.93
CA ALA A 100 22.16 -13.80 10.11
C ALA A 100 22.59 -14.96 11.05
N GLN A 101 22.06 -16.17 10.83
CA GLN A 101 22.38 -17.37 11.60
C GLN A 101 23.40 -18.29 10.89
N VAL A 102 23.79 -17.97 9.64
CA VAL A 102 24.64 -18.84 8.80
C VAL A 102 26.12 -18.77 9.19
N SER A 103 26.67 -17.57 9.37
CA SER A 103 28.06 -17.34 9.75
C SER A 103 28.23 -15.94 10.36
N ARG A 104 29.37 -15.65 10.99
CA ARG A 104 29.68 -14.28 11.47
C ARG A 104 29.64 -13.24 10.36
N ARG A 105 30.27 -13.55 9.22
CA ARG A 105 30.27 -12.65 8.07
C ARG A 105 28.84 -12.39 7.57
N TRP A 106 28.01 -13.42 7.51
CA TRP A 106 26.60 -13.26 7.10
C TRP A 106 25.77 -12.56 8.17
N HIS A 107 26.11 -12.71 9.45
CA HIS A 107 25.50 -11.98 10.55
C HIS A 107 25.71 -10.47 10.39
N ASP A 108 26.97 -10.06 10.24
CA ASP A 108 27.33 -8.65 10.10
C ASP A 108 26.72 -8.04 8.83
N LEU A 109 26.73 -8.79 7.72
CA LEU A 109 26.11 -8.36 6.46
C LEU A 109 24.59 -8.31 6.55
N ALA A 110 23.92 -9.31 7.13
CA ALA A 110 22.46 -9.34 7.23
C ALA A 110 21.93 -8.21 8.14
N LEU A 111 22.67 -7.82 9.16
CA LEU A 111 22.33 -6.71 10.06
C LEU A 111 22.85 -5.34 9.60
N HIS A 112 23.53 -5.29 8.45
CA HIS A 112 24.01 -4.02 7.90
C HIS A 112 22.84 -3.11 7.54
N GLY A 113 22.89 -1.84 7.95
CA GLY A 113 21.78 -0.89 7.82
C GLY A 113 21.27 -0.68 6.39
N SER A 114 22.10 -0.90 5.38
CA SER A 114 21.68 -0.84 3.96
C SER A 114 20.57 -1.85 3.61
N ASN A 115 20.54 -3.00 4.28
CA ASN A 115 19.52 -4.04 4.04
C ASN A 115 18.17 -3.71 4.69
N TRP A 116 18.15 -2.69 5.55
CA TRP A 116 16.97 -2.27 6.32
C TRP A 116 16.48 -0.88 5.90
N GLN A 117 16.95 -0.35 4.76
CA GLN A 117 16.46 0.93 4.19
C GLN A 117 14.99 0.86 3.82
N ARG A 118 14.53 -0.33 3.41
CA ARG A 118 13.15 -0.63 3.06
C ARG A 118 12.71 -1.87 3.82
N VAL A 119 11.73 -1.70 4.69
CA VAL A 119 11.18 -2.81 5.49
C VAL A 119 9.72 -2.97 5.14
N ASP A 120 9.36 -4.14 4.63
CA ASP A 120 7.98 -4.55 4.40
C ASP A 120 7.61 -5.72 5.31
N LEU A 121 6.67 -5.47 6.22
CA LEU A 121 6.17 -6.47 7.17
C LEU A 121 4.82 -7.05 6.76
N PHE A 122 4.31 -6.72 5.57
CA PHE A 122 2.98 -7.11 5.09
C PHE A 122 2.78 -8.62 5.09
N GLU A 123 3.75 -9.45 4.71
CA GLU A 123 3.55 -10.91 4.67
C GLU A 123 3.38 -11.58 6.06
N PHE A 124 3.57 -10.83 7.16
CA PHE A 124 3.63 -11.37 8.53
C PHE A 124 2.46 -10.90 9.44
N GLN A 125 1.38 -10.43 8.80
CA GLN A 125 0.17 -9.75 9.30
C GLN A 125 -0.51 -10.25 10.59
N MET A 126 -0.30 -11.50 11.02
CA MET A 126 -0.96 -12.03 12.23
C MET A 126 0.00 -12.36 13.37
N ALA A 127 1.32 -12.36 13.12
CA ALA A 127 2.32 -12.87 14.08
C ALA A 127 3.22 -11.78 14.68
N ILE A 128 3.22 -10.57 14.13
CA ILE A 128 4.04 -9.46 14.62
C ILE A 128 3.36 -8.87 15.86
N GLU A 129 3.93 -9.14 17.03
CA GLU A 129 3.60 -8.42 18.25
C GLU A 129 4.08 -6.97 18.13
N GLY A 130 3.32 -5.99 18.65
CA GLY A 130 3.73 -4.58 18.65
C GLY A 130 5.12 -4.35 19.26
N TYR A 131 5.54 -5.27 20.14
CA TYR A 131 6.90 -5.35 20.68
C TYR A 131 8.00 -5.46 19.62
N VAL A 132 7.76 -6.09 18.47
CA VAL A 132 8.75 -6.20 17.37
C VAL A 132 8.97 -4.86 16.71
N VAL A 133 7.90 -4.12 16.42
CA VAL A 133 8.01 -2.75 15.91
C VAL A 133 8.64 -1.84 16.97
N GLU A 134 8.25 -2.00 18.24
CA GLU A 134 8.90 -1.31 19.35
C GLU A 134 10.41 -1.64 19.42
N GLN A 135 10.81 -2.90 19.21
CA GLN A 135 12.22 -3.29 19.19
C GLN A 135 12.96 -2.76 17.96
N MET A 136 12.32 -2.75 16.79
CA MET A 136 12.86 -2.11 15.59
C MET A 136 13.03 -0.61 15.82
N SER A 137 12.12 0.03 16.54
CA SER A 137 12.22 1.44 16.88
C SER A 137 13.15 1.74 18.06
N LYS A 138 13.73 0.73 18.74
CA LYS A 138 14.66 0.97 19.84
C LYS A 138 15.99 1.48 19.30
N ARG A 139 16.61 2.35 20.11
CA ARG A 139 17.90 3.00 19.88
C ARG A 139 18.95 2.07 19.27
N LYS A 140 19.07 0.80 19.68
CA LYS A 140 20.07 -0.14 19.14
C LYS A 140 19.82 -0.59 17.68
N PHE A 141 18.57 -0.75 17.25
CA PHE A 141 18.25 -1.08 15.86
C PHE A 141 18.30 0.16 14.97
N CYS A 142 17.76 1.29 15.44
CA CYS A 142 17.81 2.55 14.72
C CYS A 142 19.23 3.15 14.60
N LEU A 143 20.10 2.96 15.61
CA LEU A 143 21.53 3.27 15.50
C LEU A 143 22.23 2.42 14.42
N ASN A 144 21.72 1.21 14.15
CA ASN A 144 22.23 0.33 13.11
C ASN A 144 21.52 0.53 11.75
N CYS A 145 20.37 1.23 11.72
CA CYS A 145 19.58 1.52 10.52
C CYS A 145 19.23 3.02 10.39
N PRO A 146 20.21 3.96 10.47
CA PRO A 146 19.94 5.40 10.39
C PRO A 146 19.44 5.85 9.00
N HIS A 147 19.51 4.96 8.01
CA HIS A 147 19.12 5.20 6.62
C HIS A 147 17.75 4.58 6.28
N MET A 148 16.90 4.25 7.26
CA MET A 148 15.57 3.74 6.96
C MET A 148 14.71 4.84 6.34
N GLU A 149 14.41 4.67 5.05
CA GLU A 149 13.66 5.63 4.24
C GLU A 149 12.23 5.16 4.00
N LYS A 150 11.98 3.84 3.94
CA LYS A 150 10.66 3.27 3.66
C LYS A 150 10.29 2.19 4.66
N LEU A 151 9.13 2.36 5.30
CA LEU A 151 8.60 1.41 6.28
C LEU A 151 7.13 1.10 5.96
N ILE A 152 6.84 -0.17 5.67
CA ILE A 152 5.49 -0.67 5.40
C ILE A 152 5.04 -1.56 6.56
N LEU A 153 4.01 -1.10 7.26
CA LEU A 153 3.41 -1.75 8.42
C LEU A 153 1.91 -2.00 8.23
N SER A 154 1.43 -2.00 6.98
CA SER A 154 0.04 -2.23 6.63
C SER A 154 -0.54 -3.46 7.33
N LYS A 155 -1.77 -3.35 7.81
CA LYS A 155 -2.56 -4.38 8.52
C LYS A 155 -1.94 -4.89 9.82
N CYS A 156 -0.90 -4.26 10.35
CA CYS A 156 -0.32 -4.60 11.63
C CYS A 156 -1.16 -4.05 12.80
N VAL A 157 -2.27 -4.73 13.11
CA VAL A 157 -3.29 -4.28 14.09
C VAL A 157 -2.79 -4.08 15.53
N ARG A 158 -1.60 -4.58 15.88
CA ARG A 158 -0.98 -4.43 17.21
C ARG A 158 -0.09 -3.19 17.34
N ILE A 159 0.07 -2.42 16.27
CA ILE A 159 0.79 -1.16 16.30
C ILE A 159 -0.10 -0.11 16.97
N THR A 160 0.51 0.66 17.86
CA THR A 160 -0.17 1.69 18.67
C THR A 160 0.58 3.01 18.55
N ASP A 161 0.04 4.08 19.12
CA ASP A 161 0.70 5.39 19.14
C ASP A 161 2.12 5.38 19.72
N ARG A 162 2.42 4.48 20.66
CA ARG A 162 3.79 4.31 21.21
C ARG A 162 4.81 3.88 20.16
N SER A 163 4.37 3.12 19.16
CA SER A 163 5.22 2.73 18.04
C SER A 163 5.58 3.96 17.20
N CYS A 164 4.62 4.85 16.94
CA CYS A 164 4.86 6.11 16.24
C CYS A 164 5.72 7.08 17.05
N GLU A 165 5.54 7.14 18.37
CA GLU A 165 6.43 7.88 19.28
C GLU A 165 7.89 7.38 19.20
N SER A 166 8.06 6.07 19.10
CA SER A 166 9.38 5.48 19.01
C SER A 166 10.00 5.69 17.62
N LEU A 167 9.19 5.63 16.55
CA LEU A 167 9.63 5.97 15.20
C LEU A 167 10.05 7.44 15.09
N SER A 168 9.28 8.37 15.65
CA SER A 168 9.60 9.80 15.60
C SER A 168 10.92 10.15 16.29
N LYS A 169 11.27 9.43 17.36
CA LYS A 169 12.54 9.64 18.08
C LYS A 169 13.76 9.05 17.38
N ASN A 170 13.59 8.01 16.56
CA ASN A 170 14.71 7.19 16.11
C ASN A 170 14.83 7.03 14.58
N CYS A 171 13.79 7.35 13.81
CA CYS A 171 13.72 7.18 12.35
C CYS A 171 13.58 8.52 11.63
N LEU A 172 14.51 9.44 11.86
CA LEU A 172 14.45 10.84 11.40
C LEU A 172 14.58 11.02 9.87
N ASN A 173 15.02 9.97 9.15
CA ASN A 173 15.20 9.98 7.69
C ASN A 173 14.05 9.29 6.94
N LEU A 174 12.94 8.98 7.63
CA LEU A 174 11.83 8.28 7.01
C LEU A 174 11.17 9.17 5.93
N LEU A 175 11.12 8.66 4.71
CA LEU A 175 10.50 9.30 3.54
C LEU A 175 9.13 8.70 3.23
N HIS A 176 8.93 7.41 3.50
CA HIS A 176 7.71 6.68 3.18
C HIS A 176 7.27 5.83 4.37
N LEU A 177 6.04 6.05 4.83
CA LEU A 177 5.43 5.29 5.91
C LEU A 177 4.03 4.79 5.52
N ASN A 178 3.82 3.48 5.54
CA ASN A 178 2.50 2.89 5.36
C ASN A 178 2.01 2.28 6.67
N LEU A 179 0.93 2.84 7.21
CA LEU A 179 0.22 2.40 8.42
C LEU A 179 -1.22 1.96 8.12
N SER A 180 -1.55 1.68 6.85
CA SER A 180 -2.92 1.32 6.46
C SER A 180 -3.46 0.16 7.29
N SER A 181 -4.74 0.22 7.67
CA SER A 181 -5.42 -0.79 8.50
C SER A 181 -4.81 -1.00 9.90
N CYS A 182 -3.97 -0.09 10.40
CA CYS A 182 -3.50 -0.11 11.79
C CYS A 182 -4.52 0.55 12.71
N ARG A 183 -5.57 -0.20 13.10
CA ARG A 183 -6.76 0.32 13.80
C ARG A 183 -6.50 0.95 15.18
N SER A 184 -5.33 0.78 15.77
CA SER A 184 -4.95 1.39 17.06
C SER A 184 -4.07 2.64 16.89
N ILE A 185 -3.93 3.14 15.66
CA ILE A 185 -3.33 4.44 15.34
C ILE A 185 -4.38 5.53 15.48
N THR A 186 -4.07 6.55 16.27
CA THR A 186 -4.94 7.71 16.52
C THR A 186 -4.25 9.02 16.13
N ASN A 187 -4.90 10.17 16.40
CA ASN A 187 -4.30 11.50 16.20
C ASN A 187 -2.94 11.66 16.91
N LYS A 188 -2.71 10.98 18.04
CA LYS A 188 -1.42 11.01 18.75
C LYS A 188 -0.28 10.45 17.92
N SER A 189 -0.53 9.43 17.10
CA SER A 189 0.46 8.95 16.15
C SER A 189 0.85 10.02 15.15
N CYS A 190 -0.13 10.75 14.61
CA CYS A 190 0.13 11.84 13.67
C CYS A 190 0.90 13.00 14.32
N GLU A 191 0.59 13.32 15.58
CA GLU A 191 1.35 14.27 16.40
C GLU A 191 2.82 13.84 16.53
N HIS A 192 3.07 12.62 17.01
CA HIS A 192 4.44 12.11 17.13
C HIS A 192 5.18 12.10 15.79
N LEU A 193 4.54 11.66 14.71
CA LEU A 193 5.15 11.67 13.38
C LEU A 193 5.48 13.10 12.91
N GLY A 194 4.60 14.06 13.18
CA GLY A 194 4.83 15.48 12.88
C GLY A 194 5.99 16.09 13.69
N GLU A 195 6.27 15.59 14.90
CA GLU A 195 7.36 16.10 15.74
C GLU A 195 8.76 15.61 15.30
N GLY A 196 8.86 14.41 14.73
CA GLY A 196 10.15 13.76 14.48
C GLY A 196 10.42 13.27 13.06
N CYS A 197 9.40 12.97 12.26
CA CYS A 197 9.53 12.40 10.92
C CYS A 197 9.43 13.46 9.82
N ASN A 198 10.12 14.59 9.98
CA ASN A 198 9.90 15.82 9.20
C ASN A 198 10.33 15.73 7.72
N ARG A 199 10.95 14.61 7.32
CA ARG A 199 11.34 14.29 5.94
C ARG A 199 10.32 13.43 5.19
N LEU A 200 9.19 13.10 5.81
CA LEU A 200 8.17 12.29 5.16
C LEU A 200 7.67 12.94 3.87
N GLU A 201 7.75 12.17 2.79
CA GLU A 201 7.21 12.50 1.46
C GLU A 201 5.96 11.66 1.14
N HIS A 202 5.83 10.46 1.71
CA HIS A 202 4.72 9.55 1.47
C HIS A 202 4.16 9.03 2.79
N ILE A 203 2.84 9.17 2.97
CA ILE A 203 2.15 8.56 4.10
C ILE A 203 0.84 7.91 3.68
N ASP A 204 0.62 6.69 4.17
CA ASP A 204 -0.65 5.96 4.02
C ASP A 204 -1.25 5.66 5.40
N LEU A 205 -2.40 6.26 5.66
CA LEU A 205 -3.20 6.12 6.89
C LEU A 205 -4.56 5.49 6.58
N SER A 206 -4.72 4.81 5.45
CA SER A 206 -5.98 4.20 5.03
C SER A 206 -6.60 3.34 6.14
N TYR A 207 -7.91 3.44 6.35
CA TYR A 207 -8.65 2.72 7.40
C TYR A 207 -8.18 2.97 8.85
N CYS A 208 -7.43 4.04 9.11
CA CYS A 208 -7.09 4.48 10.47
C CYS A 208 -8.15 5.46 11.04
N THR A 209 -8.16 5.63 12.36
CA THR A 209 -9.05 6.57 13.06
C THR A 209 -8.37 7.92 13.25
N VAL A 210 -8.09 8.60 12.14
CA VAL A 210 -7.45 9.94 12.12
C VAL A 210 -8.49 10.99 11.76
N SER A 211 -8.56 12.07 12.54
CA SER A 211 -9.44 13.22 12.30
C SER A 211 -8.65 14.46 11.88
N LEU A 212 -9.36 15.59 11.72
CA LEU A 212 -8.80 16.90 11.41
C LEU A 212 -7.56 17.24 12.27
N GLU A 213 -7.63 17.02 13.58
CA GLU A 213 -6.53 17.32 14.51
C GLU A 213 -5.27 16.52 14.18
N GLY A 214 -5.41 15.23 13.86
CA GLY A 214 -4.28 14.38 13.48
C GLY A 214 -3.67 14.83 12.15
N VAL A 215 -4.50 15.12 11.16
CA VAL A 215 -4.04 15.66 9.87
C VAL A 215 -3.29 16.97 10.07
N GLU A 216 -3.82 17.88 10.89
CA GLU A 216 -3.22 19.18 11.17
C GLU A 216 -1.79 19.06 11.72
N GLN A 217 -1.58 18.22 12.74
CA GLN A 217 -0.26 18.01 13.32
C GLN A 217 0.71 17.40 12.31
N LEU A 218 0.25 16.41 11.56
CA LEU A 218 1.05 15.73 10.54
C LEU A 218 1.51 16.70 9.46
N VAL A 219 0.59 17.45 8.83
CA VAL A 219 0.95 18.33 7.70
C VAL A 219 1.74 19.56 8.13
N LYS A 220 1.63 19.99 9.40
CA LYS A 220 2.47 21.05 9.97
C LYS A 220 3.90 20.57 10.21
N GLY A 221 4.07 19.35 10.68
CA GLY A 221 5.38 18.75 10.96
C GLY A 221 6.11 18.20 9.73
N CYS A 222 5.35 17.78 8.71
CA CYS A 222 5.86 17.15 7.50
C CYS A 222 5.52 17.98 6.23
N PRO A 223 6.11 19.17 6.04
CA PRO A 223 5.81 20.03 4.89
C PRO A 223 6.29 19.45 3.55
N GLY A 224 7.15 18.42 3.59
CA GLY A 224 7.66 17.70 2.42
C GLY A 224 6.73 16.64 1.86
N LEU A 225 5.52 16.47 2.42
CA LEU A 225 4.56 15.46 1.94
C LEU A 225 4.14 15.71 0.48
N ARG A 226 4.28 14.66 -0.33
CA ARG A 226 3.95 14.62 -1.76
C ARG A 226 2.88 13.60 -2.08
N HIS A 227 2.77 12.54 -1.28
CA HIS A 227 1.79 11.47 -1.44
C HIS A 227 1.06 11.23 -0.12
N ILE A 228 -0.25 11.45 -0.11
CA ILE A 228 -1.10 11.25 1.06
C ILE A 228 -2.23 10.30 0.68
N ILE A 229 -2.35 9.19 1.42
CA ILE A 229 -3.41 8.19 1.22
C ILE A 229 -4.24 8.10 2.50
N LEU A 230 -5.54 8.39 2.38
CA LEU A 230 -6.52 8.48 3.46
C LEU A 230 -7.78 7.67 3.15
N THR A 231 -7.64 6.57 2.40
CA THR A 231 -8.77 5.75 1.96
C THR A 231 -9.60 5.26 3.15
N TYR A 232 -10.91 5.49 3.10
CA TYR A 232 -11.91 5.18 4.12
C TYR A 232 -11.62 5.75 5.52
N CYS A 233 -10.91 6.87 5.61
CA CYS A 233 -10.76 7.64 6.85
C CYS A 233 -12.02 8.49 7.09
N ARG A 234 -12.99 7.94 7.86
CA ARG A 234 -14.35 8.50 7.99
C ARG A 234 -14.46 9.88 8.63
N GLU A 235 -13.44 10.31 9.36
CA GLU A 235 -13.41 11.62 10.03
C GLU A 235 -12.79 12.74 9.18
N ILE A 236 -12.31 12.42 7.98
CA ILE A 236 -11.73 13.39 7.05
C ILE A 236 -12.84 14.17 6.34
N ASP A 237 -12.72 15.49 6.39
CA ASP A 237 -13.70 16.46 5.89
C ASP A 237 -13.03 17.60 5.09
N ASP A 238 -13.82 18.59 4.68
CA ASP A 238 -13.34 19.75 3.92
C ASP A 238 -12.25 20.57 4.64
N ALA A 239 -12.34 20.67 5.97
CA ALA A 239 -11.34 21.38 6.76
C ALA A 239 -9.99 20.64 6.70
N SER A 240 -10.03 19.31 6.69
CA SER A 240 -8.85 18.46 6.57
C SER A 240 -8.15 18.69 5.21
N LEU A 241 -8.93 18.71 4.11
CA LEU A 241 -8.38 19.00 2.78
C LEU A 241 -7.80 20.41 2.65
N LYS A 242 -8.47 21.40 3.25
CA LYS A 242 -7.97 22.78 3.28
C LYS A 242 -6.62 22.88 4.00
N LEU A 243 -6.41 22.13 5.08
CA LEU A 243 -5.12 22.10 5.78
C LEU A 243 -4.04 21.41 4.95
N ILE A 244 -4.38 20.30 4.29
CA ILE A 244 -3.46 19.63 3.35
C ILE A 244 -3.05 20.60 2.24
N GLY A 245 -4.00 21.26 1.58
CA GLY A 245 -3.72 22.26 0.54
C GLY A 245 -2.83 23.39 1.05
N LYS A 246 -3.13 23.92 2.25
CA LYS A 246 -2.36 25.03 2.81
C LYS A 246 -0.89 24.68 3.10
N ASN A 247 -0.62 23.46 3.56
CA ASN A 247 0.69 23.09 4.09
C ASN A 247 1.53 22.23 3.13
N CYS A 248 0.89 21.47 2.23
CA CYS A 248 1.54 20.54 1.31
C CYS A 248 1.45 21.06 -0.14
N LYS A 249 2.10 22.20 -0.44
CA LYS A 249 2.03 22.86 -1.77
C LYS A 249 2.60 22.02 -2.93
N ARG A 250 3.47 21.06 -2.61
CA ARG A 250 4.12 20.15 -3.57
C ARG A 250 3.45 18.78 -3.63
N LEU A 251 2.17 18.70 -3.22
CA LEU A 251 1.41 17.47 -3.23
C LEU A 251 1.22 17.00 -4.68
N LEU A 252 1.69 15.78 -4.96
CA LEU A 252 1.57 15.14 -6.26
C LEU A 252 0.44 14.12 -6.29
N SER A 253 0.12 13.50 -5.15
CA SER A 253 -0.89 12.45 -5.09
C SER A 253 -1.73 12.57 -3.82
N LEU A 254 -3.03 12.54 -4.00
CA LEU A 254 -4.00 12.44 -2.90
C LEU A 254 -5.01 11.33 -3.19
N ASP A 255 -5.16 10.41 -2.24
CA ASP A 255 -6.25 9.44 -2.23
C ASP A 255 -7.14 9.68 -1.00
N ILE A 256 -8.40 9.99 -1.26
CA ILE A 256 -9.45 10.19 -0.26
C ILE A 256 -10.66 9.30 -0.56
N LYS A 257 -10.44 8.14 -1.19
CA LYS A 257 -11.50 7.20 -1.54
C LYS A 257 -12.35 6.87 -0.31
N GLY A 258 -13.67 7.01 -0.41
CA GLY A 258 -14.60 6.68 0.67
C GLY A 258 -14.65 7.69 1.83
N CYS A 259 -14.02 8.87 1.70
CA CYS A 259 -14.13 9.96 2.68
C CYS A 259 -15.45 10.73 2.50
N LYS A 260 -16.55 10.15 2.98
CA LYS A 260 -17.94 10.63 2.76
C LYS A 260 -18.29 12.02 3.31
N ARG A 261 -17.41 12.66 4.09
CA ARG A 261 -17.62 14.01 4.65
C ARG A 261 -16.94 15.11 3.81
N VAL A 262 -16.24 14.74 2.74
CA VAL A 262 -15.62 15.67 1.81
C VAL A 262 -16.64 16.12 0.77
N SER A 263 -16.80 17.43 0.59
CA SER A 263 -17.64 18.05 -0.42
C SER A 263 -16.80 18.78 -1.48
N ASP A 264 -17.48 19.37 -2.47
CA ASP A 264 -16.84 20.21 -3.49
C ASP A 264 -16.01 21.34 -2.89
N ARG A 265 -16.36 21.83 -1.68
CA ARG A 265 -15.62 22.90 -0.99
C ARG A 265 -14.22 22.45 -0.56
N GLY A 266 -14.08 21.21 -0.10
CA GLY A 266 -12.80 20.63 0.29
C GLY A 266 -11.89 20.44 -0.92
N VAL A 267 -12.43 19.87 -2.01
CA VAL A 267 -11.68 19.67 -3.26
C VAL A 267 -11.30 21.02 -3.88
N GLN A 268 -12.19 22.01 -3.84
CA GLN A 268 -11.87 23.37 -4.28
C GLN A 268 -10.67 23.94 -3.50
N ALA A 269 -10.73 23.93 -2.16
CA ALA A 269 -9.67 24.47 -1.32
C ALA A 269 -8.32 23.76 -1.54
N LEU A 270 -8.35 22.44 -1.79
CA LEU A 270 -7.16 21.67 -2.16
C LEU A 270 -6.62 22.13 -3.52
N SER A 271 -7.48 22.20 -4.54
CA SER A 271 -7.08 22.49 -5.93
C SER A 271 -6.48 23.88 -6.10
N GLU A 272 -6.97 24.88 -5.35
CA GLU A 272 -6.47 26.27 -5.39
C GLU A 272 -5.01 26.37 -4.91
N ASP A 273 -4.55 25.41 -4.12
CA ASP A 273 -3.27 25.43 -3.43
C ASP A 273 -2.27 24.37 -3.95
N CYS A 274 -2.74 23.23 -4.45
CA CYS A 274 -1.93 22.10 -4.91
C CYS A 274 -1.92 22.00 -6.44
N CYS A 275 -1.24 22.93 -7.12
CA CYS A 275 -1.21 23.00 -8.59
C CYS A 275 -0.33 21.90 -9.25
N GLU A 276 0.55 21.25 -8.49
CA GLU A 276 1.42 20.15 -8.96
C GLU A 276 0.74 18.77 -8.87
N LEU A 277 -0.55 18.71 -8.54
CA LEU A 277 -1.26 17.45 -8.34
C LEU A 277 -1.29 16.62 -9.65
N GLU A 278 -0.69 15.43 -9.60
CA GLU A 278 -0.62 14.48 -10.73
C GLU A 278 -1.64 13.34 -10.57
N SER A 279 -2.04 12.99 -9.35
CA SER A 279 -2.94 11.87 -9.06
C SER A 279 -3.99 12.24 -8.01
N LEU A 280 -5.25 12.02 -8.33
CA LEU A 280 -6.38 12.26 -7.42
C LEU A 280 -7.33 11.06 -7.41
N SER A 281 -7.57 10.47 -6.24
CA SER A 281 -8.62 9.47 -6.04
C SER A 281 -9.71 10.04 -5.14
N VAL A 282 -10.91 10.15 -5.71
CA VAL A 282 -12.15 10.63 -5.06
C VAL A 282 -13.26 9.58 -5.12
N SER A 283 -12.92 8.34 -5.46
CA SER A 283 -13.84 7.22 -5.56
C SER A 283 -14.70 7.07 -4.29
N ASN A 284 -15.97 6.70 -4.42
CA ASN A 284 -16.91 6.52 -3.30
C ASN A 284 -17.11 7.77 -2.42
N CYS A 285 -16.87 8.98 -2.96
CA CYS A 285 -17.22 10.25 -2.33
C CYS A 285 -18.56 10.76 -2.89
N ASP A 286 -19.65 10.26 -2.29
CA ASP A 286 -21.04 10.45 -2.75
C ASP A 286 -21.53 11.91 -2.73
N THR A 287 -20.77 12.83 -2.14
CA THR A 287 -21.11 14.26 -1.96
C THR A 287 -20.48 15.18 -3.01
N LEU A 288 -19.60 14.65 -3.86
CA LEU A 288 -18.91 15.44 -4.89
C LEU A 288 -19.75 15.55 -6.16
N THR A 289 -19.70 16.72 -6.79
CA THR A 289 -20.40 17.01 -8.04
C THR A 289 -19.44 17.57 -9.10
N ASP A 290 -19.95 17.86 -10.29
CA ASP A 290 -19.17 18.51 -11.36
C ASP A 290 -18.45 19.80 -10.92
N ALA A 291 -18.89 20.45 -9.83
CA ALA A 291 -18.21 21.61 -9.27
C ALA A 291 -16.77 21.27 -8.83
N SER A 292 -16.54 20.12 -8.20
CA SER A 292 -15.19 19.66 -7.84
C SER A 292 -14.30 19.49 -9.09
N LEU A 293 -14.78 18.77 -10.10
CA LEU A 293 -14.04 18.53 -11.34
C LEU A 293 -13.70 19.84 -12.08
N LYS A 294 -14.63 20.80 -12.12
CA LYS A 294 -14.38 22.14 -12.70
C LYS A 294 -13.27 22.89 -11.97
N LYS A 295 -13.18 22.76 -10.64
CA LYS A 295 -12.13 23.41 -9.84
C LYS A 295 -10.79 22.73 -10.02
N VAL A 296 -10.75 21.40 -10.05
CA VAL A 296 -9.54 20.64 -10.39
C VAL A 296 -9.05 21.03 -11.79
N ALA A 297 -9.95 21.09 -12.78
CA ALA A 297 -9.62 21.50 -14.14
C ALA A 297 -9.05 22.92 -14.25
N ALA A 298 -9.47 23.83 -13.37
CA ALA A 298 -9.04 25.23 -13.40
C ALA A 298 -7.64 25.47 -12.79
N HIS A 299 -7.13 24.54 -11.98
CA HIS A 299 -5.91 24.75 -11.19
C HIS A 299 -4.87 23.62 -11.34
N CYS A 300 -5.31 22.36 -11.40
CA CYS A 300 -4.45 21.17 -11.42
C CYS A 300 -4.18 20.67 -12.85
N HIS A 301 -3.50 21.49 -13.65
CA HIS A 301 -3.22 21.18 -15.07
C HIS A 301 -2.27 19.99 -15.28
N SER A 302 -1.50 19.61 -14.24
CA SER A 302 -0.56 18.49 -14.27
C SER A 302 -1.22 17.12 -13.98
N LEU A 303 -2.55 17.07 -13.87
CA LEU A 303 -3.26 15.86 -13.49
C LEU A 303 -3.13 14.77 -14.57
N ARG A 304 -2.66 13.60 -14.16
CA ARG A 304 -2.42 12.42 -15.01
C ARG A 304 -3.34 11.26 -14.67
N ILE A 305 -3.71 11.13 -13.40
CA ILE A 305 -4.49 10.01 -12.88
C ILE A 305 -5.71 10.57 -12.14
N LEU A 306 -6.90 10.16 -12.56
CA LEU A 306 -8.14 10.40 -11.83
C LEU A 306 -8.86 9.07 -11.58
N GLU A 307 -9.17 8.79 -10.32
CA GLU A 307 -10.02 7.68 -9.92
C GLU A 307 -11.30 8.24 -9.28
N ALA A 308 -12.44 7.96 -9.90
CA ALA A 308 -13.75 8.49 -9.53
C ALA A 308 -14.83 7.39 -9.52
N THR A 309 -14.45 6.17 -9.15
CA THR A 309 -15.36 5.01 -9.09
C THR A 309 -16.54 5.30 -8.15
N SER A 310 -17.75 4.93 -8.58
CA SER A 310 -19.01 5.09 -7.84
C SER A 310 -19.36 6.56 -7.48
N CYS A 311 -18.86 7.55 -8.23
CA CYS A 311 -19.22 8.95 -8.07
C CYS A 311 -20.50 9.30 -8.88
N SER A 312 -21.66 8.96 -8.33
CA SER A 312 -22.96 9.02 -9.04
C SER A 312 -23.46 10.42 -9.44
N HIS A 313 -22.84 11.49 -8.94
CA HIS A 313 -23.20 12.87 -9.27
C HIS A 313 -22.26 13.56 -10.27
N PHE A 314 -21.25 12.85 -10.78
CA PHE A 314 -20.42 13.34 -11.89
C PHE A 314 -21.09 13.08 -13.22
N SER A 315 -21.20 14.10 -14.05
CA SER A 315 -21.81 14.06 -15.38
C SER A 315 -20.82 14.44 -16.48
N ASP A 316 -21.29 14.38 -17.73
CA ASP A 316 -20.50 14.82 -18.89
C ASP A 316 -19.95 16.25 -18.73
N VAL A 317 -20.66 17.14 -18.03
CA VAL A 317 -20.23 18.54 -17.84
C VAL A 317 -18.96 18.62 -17.00
N GLY A 318 -18.84 17.82 -15.95
CA GLY A 318 -17.65 17.78 -15.10
C GLY A 318 -16.44 17.23 -15.85
N PHE A 319 -16.62 16.11 -16.56
CA PHE A 319 -15.53 15.49 -17.32
C PHE A 319 -15.14 16.28 -18.56
N GLN A 320 -16.07 17.00 -19.19
CA GLN A 320 -15.73 17.93 -20.27
C GLN A 320 -14.81 19.06 -19.76
N ALA A 321 -15.13 19.65 -18.60
CA ALA A 321 -14.28 20.66 -17.99
C ALA A 321 -12.89 20.09 -17.67
N LEU A 322 -12.85 18.89 -17.07
CA LEU A 322 -11.59 18.20 -16.77
C LEU A 322 -10.76 17.93 -18.02
N ALA A 323 -11.38 17.40 -19.09
CA ALA A 323 -10.69 17.12 -20.34
C ALA A 323 -10.06 18.38 -20.95
N THR A 324 -10.76 19.53 -20.85
CA THR A 324 -10.25 20.81 -21.36
C THR A 324 -9.13 21.41 -20.51
N GLY A 325 -9.13 21.22 -19.19
CA GLY A 325 -8.14 21.79 -18.28
C GLY A 325 -6.92 20.90 -18.00
N CYS A 326 -7.08 19.58 -18.10
CA CYS A 326 -6.06 18.58 -17.77
C CYS A 326 -5.69 17.75 -19.01
N ASN A 327 -4.85 18.30 -19.90
CA ASN A 327 -4.51 17.62 -21.16
C ASN A 327 -3.45 16.51 -21.00
N ASP A 328 -2.82 16.42 -19.83
CA ASP A 328 -1.82 15.38 -19.48
C ASP A 328 -2.46 14.11 -18.89
N LEU A 329 -3.78 13.98 -18.92
CA LEU A 329 -4.50 12.79 -18.44
C LEU A 329 -4.02 11.53 -19.15
N GLN A 330 -3.67 10.52 -18.34
CA GLN A 330 -3.15 9.22 -18.77
C GLN A 330 -4.03 8.06 -18.30
N ARG A 331 -4.60 8.15 -17.09
CA ARG A 331 -5.46 7.11 -16.53
C ARG A 331 -6.71 7.70 -15.93
N MET A 332 -7.86 7.16 -16.30
CA MET A 332 -9.15 7.52 -15.73
C MET A 332 -9.93 6.26 -15.38
N ASP A 333 -10.34 6.16 -14.13
CA ASP A 333 -11.26 5.15 -13.64
C ASP A 333 -12.59 5.83 -13.31
N LEU A 334 -13.60 5.58 -14.15
CA LEU A 334 -14.93 6.14 -14.07
C LEU A 334 -15.98 5.06 -13.82
N GLU A 335 -15.59 3.91 -13.28
CA GLU A 335 -16.51 2.80 -13.02
C GLU A 335 -17.72 3.25 -12.17
N GLU A 336 -18.91 2.73 -12.48
CA GLU A 336 -20.18 3.08 -11.82
C GLU A 336 -20.56 4.59 -11.88
N CYS A 337 -19.96 5.39 -12.76
CA CYS A 337 -20.40 6.77 -13.01
C CYS A 337 -21.65 6.80 -13.92
N SER A 338 -22.83 6.51 -13.36
CA SER A 338 -24.08 6.29 -14.12
C SER A 338 -24.59 7.47 -14.97
N LEU A 339 -24.08 8.69 -14.76
CA LEU A 339 -24.51 9.87 -15.51
C LEU A 339 -23.69 10.18 -16.75
N ILE A 340 -22.55 9.52 -16.97
CA ILE A 340 -21.71 9.77 -18.14
C ILE A 340 -22.32 9.16 -19.41
N THR A 341 -22.11 9.81 -20.54
CA THR A 341 -22.54 9.37 -21.86
C THR A 341 -21.40 9.46 -22.87
N ASP A 342 -21.69 9.16 -24.13
CA ASP A 342 -20.73 9.29 -25.24
C ASP A 342 -20.13 10.70 -25.35
N GLN A 343 -20.77 11.73 -24.77
CA GLN A 343 -20.26 13.09 -24.74
C GLN A 343 -18.98 13.24 -23.88
N THR A 344 -18.88 12.50 -22.77
CA THR A 344 -17.64 12.40 -21.99
C THR A 344 -16.51 11.84 -22.88
N LEU A 345 -16.77 10.74 -23.59
CA LEU A 345 -15.78 10.10 -24.45
C LEU A 345 -15.36 10.98 -25.62
N SER A 346 -16.30 11.71 -26.22
CA SER A 346 -16.03 12.72 -27.24
C SER A 346 -15.10 13.83 -26.74
N SER A 347 -15.33 14.31 -25.51
CA SER A 347 -14.51 15.37 -24.91
C SER A 347 -13.10 14.89 -24.57
N LEU A 348 -12.96 13.67 -24.05
CA LEU A 348 -11.66 13.03 -23.77
C LEU A 348 -10.88 12.78 -25.07
N ALA A 349 -11.56 12.23 -26.09
CA ALA A 349 -10.98 11.97 -27.40
C ALA A 349 -10.40 13.24 -28.04
N LEU A 350 -11.02 14.40 -27.82
CA LEU A 350 -10.57 15.67 -28.39
C LEU A 350 -9.39 16.28 -27.63
N ASN A 351 -9.38 16.21 -26.30
CA ASN A 351 -8.50 17.04 -25.47
C ASN A 351 -7.44 16.27 -24.67
N CYS A 352 -7.48 14.93 -24.65
CA CYS A 352 -6.57 14.10 -23.84
C CYS A 352 -5.72 13.17 -24.72
N PRO A 353 -4.71 13.70 -25.45
CA PRO A 353 -3.90 12.90 -26.38
C PRO A 353 -3.06 11.81 -25.70
N ASN A 354 -2.79 11.95 -24.40
CA ASN A 354 -1.92 11.06 -23.63
C ASN A 354 -2.68 9.93 -22.90
N LEU A 355 -3.99 9.77 -23.14
CA LEU A 355 -4.83 8.82 -22.42
C LEU A 355 -4.45 7.37 -22.75
N GLN A 356 -4.00 6.62 -21.74
CA GLN A 356 -3.51 5.24 -21.87
C GLN A 356 -4.48 4.20 -21.27
N SER A 357 -5.19 4.54 -20.21
CA SER A 357 -6.08 3.62 -19.50
C SER A 357 -7.40 4.30 -19.22
N LEU A 358 -8.50 3.68 -19.64
CA LEU A 358 -9.85 4.18 -19.40
C LEU A 358 -10.75 3.03 -18.94
N ALA A 359 -11.26 3.13 -17.70
CA ALA A 359 -12.25 2.21 -17.17
C ALA A 359 -13.62 2.88 -17.12
N LEU A 360 -14.61 2.22 -17.73
CA LEU A 360 -16.00 2.67 -17.88
C LEU A 360 -16.97 1.55 -17.48
N SER A 361 -16.51 0.62 -16.66
CA SER A 361 -17.33 -0.50 -16.20
C SER A 361 -18.58 0.03 -15.50
N HIS A 362 -19.73 -0.61 -15.75
CA HIS A 362 -21.04 -0.17 -15.25
C HIS A 362 -21.50 1.23 -15.72
N CYS A 363 -20.90 1.80 -16.76
CA CYS A 363 -21.40 3.02 -17.41
C CYS A 363 -22.46 2.67 -18.46
N GLU A 364 -23.70 2.46 -18.00
CA GLU A 364 -24.78 1.87 -18.80
C GLU A 364 -25.21 2.67 -20.04
N ARG A 365 -24.86 3.97 -20.11
CA ARG A 365 -25.25 4.88 -21.20
C ARG A 365 -24.19 5.05 -22.28
N ILE A 366 -23.04 4.38 -22.14
CA ILE A 366 -21.99 4.37 -23.16
C ILE A 366 -22.40 3.43 -24.29
N THR A 367 -22.27 3.91 -25.53
CA THR A 367 -22.61 3.15 -26.74
C THR A 367 -21.39 3.02 -27.65
N ASP A 368 -21.55 2.26 -28.73
CA ASP A 368 -20.54 2.17 -29.78
C ASP A 368 -20.16 3.56 -30.36
N ASN A 369 -21.05 4.56 -30.34
CA ASN A 369 -20.71 5.91 -30.80
C ASN A 369 -19.63 6.57 -29.93
N GLY A 370 -19.69 6.37 -28.61
CA GLY A 370 -18.67 6.86 -27.68
C GLY A 370 -17.31 6.24 -27.95
N ILE A 371 -17.26 4.94 -28.22
CA ILE A 371 -16.02 4.25 -28.60
C ILE A 371 -15.50 4.74 -29.96
N ARG A 372 -16.39 5.03 -30.92
CA ARG A 372 -16.01 5.62 -32.21
C ARG A 372 -15.28 6.94 -32.02
N HIS A 373 -15.69 7.77 -31.06
CA HIS A 373 -14.98 9.02 -30.75
C HIS A 373 -13.56 8.76 -30.25
N LEU A 374 -13.37 7.82 -29.32
CA LEU A 374 -12.03 7.46 -28.83
C LEU A 374 -11.12 6.94 -29.96
N VAL A 375 -11.68 6.13 -30.86
CA VAL A 375 -10.95 5.56 -32.01
C VAL A 375 -10.60 6.63 -33.06
N GLY A 376 -11.45 7.63 -33.25
CA GLY A 376 -11.21 8.75 -34.18
C GLY A 376 -10.48 9.95 -33.56
N GLY A 377 -10.14 9.88 -32.28
CA GLY A 377 -9.63 11.01 -31.49
C GLY A 377 -8.11 11.07 -31.35
N ALA A 378 -7.66 12.07 -30.60
CA ALA A 378 -6.24 12.31 -30.30
C ALA A 378 -5.62 11.21 -29.42
N CYS A 379 -6.43 10.49 -28.62
CA CYS A 379 -5.97 9.41 -27.75
C CYS A 379 -5.80 8.04 -28.46
N PHE A 380 -6.15 7.94 -29.75
CA PHE A 380 -6.17 6.66 -30.46
C PHE A 380 -4.80 5.95 -30.51
N GLU A 381 -3.71 6.71 -30.55
CA GLU A 381 -2.34 6.18 -30.61
C GLU A 381 -1.73 5.89 -29.22
N THR A 382 -2.43 6.22 -28.14
CA THR A 382 -1.90 6.10 -26.78
C THR A 382 -2.70 5.14 -25.92
N LEU A 383 -3.97 4.89 -26.24
CA LEU A 383 -4.86 4.01 -25.48
C LEU A 383 -4.34 2.55 -25.50
N GLN A 384 -4.16 1.99 -24.31
CA GLN A 384 -3.60 0.65 -24.06
C GLN A 384 -4.54 -0.27 -23.30
N VAL A 385 -5.37 0.29 -22.42
CA VAL A 385 -6.33 -0.44 -21.60
C VAL A 385 -7.70 0.24 -21.72
N LEU A 386 -8.72 -0.56 -22.06
CA LEU A 386 -10.11 -0.13 -22.12
C LEU A 386 -10.97 -1.17 -21.39
N GLU A 387 -11.66 -0.75 -20.33
CA GLU A 387 -12.55 -1.60 -19.54
C GLU A 387 -13.99 -1.13 -19.74
N LEU A 388 -14.86 -2.01 -20.25
CA LEU A 388 -16.24 -1.75 -20.64
C LEU A 388 -17.19 -2.79 -20.02
N ASP A 389 -16.81 -3.37 -18.88
CA ASP A 389 -17.60 -4.42 -18.25
C ASP A 389 -18.99 -3.89 -17.89
N ASN A 390 -20.03 -4.69 -18.07
CA ASN A 390 -21.41 -4.31 -17.79
C ASN A 390 -21.85 -3.03 -18.54
N CYS A 391 -21.37 -2.81 -19.77
CA CYS A 391 -21.91 -1.81 -20.70
C CYS A 391 -22.89 -2.47 -21.69
N PRO A 392 -24.21 -2.49 -21.40
CA PRO A 392 -25.18 -3.29 -22.16
C PRO A 392 -25.42 -2.81 -23.60
N LEU A 393 -25.05 -1.56 -23.92
CA LEU A 393 -25.25 -0.96 -25.24
C LEU A 393 -24.03 -1.12 -26.17
N ILE A 394 -22.97 -1.77 -25.71
CA ILE A 394 -21.79 -2.10 -26.53
C ILE A 394 -22.05 -3.37 -27.34
N THR A 395 -21.77 -3.31 -28.63
CA THR A 395 -22.03 -4.42 -29.58
C THR A 395 -20.75 -4.88 -30.29
N ASP A 396 -20.87 -5.87 -31.17
CA ASP A 396 -19.79 -6.30 -32.06
C ASP A 396 -19.23 -5.15 -32.93
N HIS A 397 -19.98 -4.06 -33.14
CA HIS A 397 -19.48 -2.89 -33.85
C HIS A 397 -18.29 -2.23 -33.14
N THR A 398 -18.30 -2.19 -31.81
CA THR A 398 -17.14 -1.76 -31.01
C THR A 398 -15.91 -2.62 -31.31
N LEU A 399 -16.07 -3.94 -31.40
CA LEU A 399 -14.96 -4.84 -31.72
C LEU A 399 -14.40 -4.59 -33.13
N GLU A 400 -15.26 -4.30 -34.10
CA GLU A 400 -14.84 -3.95 -35.46
C GLU A 400 -14.03 -2.64 -35.50
N MET A 401 -14.45 -1.63 -34.74
CA MET A 401 -13.75 -0.34 -34.65
C MET A 401 -12.39 -0.47 -33.97
N LEU A 402 -12.32 -1.23 -32.87
CA LEU A 402 -11.09 -1.42 -32.10
C LEU A 402 -10.00 -2.21 -32.85
N ARG A 403 -10.35 -2.88 -33.95
CA ARG A 403 -9.38 -3.57 -34.82
C ARG A 403 -8.20 -2.68 -35.20
N GLY A 404 -8.47 -1.40 -35.52
CA GLY A 404 -7.46 -0.44 -35.94
C GLY A 404 -6.55 0.08 -34.83
N CYS A 405 -6.96 -0.04 -33.56
CA CYS A 405 -6.24 0.53 -32.42
C CYS A 405 -5.04 -0.35 -32.03
N VAL A 406 -3.93 -0.19 -32.75
CA VAL A 406 -2.72 -1.03 -32.62
C VAL A 406 -2.04 -0.95 -31.25
N THR A 407 -2.31 0.11 -30.49
CA THR A 407 -1.74 0.30 -29.15
C THR A 407 -2.54 -0.39 -28.06
N LEU A 408 -3.81 -0.72 -28.32
CA LEU A 408 -4.69 -1.35 -27.34
C LEU A 408 -4.22 -2.79 -27.04
N ARG A 409 -3.88 -3.04 -25.78
CA ARG A 409 -3.32 -4.32 -25.30
C ARG A 409 -4.29 -5.11 -24.44
N ARG A 410 -5.20 -4.44 -23.75
CA ARG A 410 -6.21 -5.07 -22.86
C ARG A 410 -7.56 -4.44 -23.12
N LEU A 411 -8.55 -5.30 -23.39
CA LEU A 411 -9.95 -4.96 -23.53
C LEU A 411 -10.75 -5.84 -22.57
N GLU A 412 -11.53 -5.23 -21.67
CA GLU A 412 -12.45 -5.94 -20.78
C GLU A 412 -13.90 -5.64 -21.17
N ILE A 413 -14.69 -6.69 -21.38
CA ILE A 413 -16.07 -6.65 -21.87
C ILE A 413 -16.92 -7.74 -21.20
N PHE A 414 -16.67 -8.01 -19.92
CA PHE A 414 -17.49 -8.89 -19.10
C PHE A 414 -18.94 -8.40 -19.07
N ASP A 415 -19.89 -9.31 -19.22
CA ASP A 415 -21.33 -9.02 -19.20
C ASP A 415 -21.81 -7.96 -20.23
N CYS A 416 -21.07 -7.74 -21.33
CA CYS A 416 -21.56 -7.02 -22.52
C CYS A 416 -22.47 -7.92 -23.35
N GLN A 417 -23.75 -7.99 -23.00
CA GLN A 417 -24.72 -8.97 -23.52
C GLN A 417 -24.92 -8.92 -25.05
N MET A 418 -24.67 -7.76 -25.67
CA MET A 418 -24.82 -7.56 -27.12
C MET A 418 -23.54 -7.86 -27.92
N VAL A 419 -22.45 -8.27 -27.24
CA VAL A 419 -21.21 -8.72 -27.86
C VAL A 419 -21.25 -10.24 -28.05
N SER A 420 -21.01 -10.69 -29.27
CA SER A 420 -21.05 -12.11 -29.62
C SER A 420 -19.69 -12.78 -29.44
N ARG A 421 -19.69 -14.08 -29.10
CA ARG A 421 -18.47 -14.91 -29.11
C ARG A 421 -17.76 -14.88 -30.47
N ASN A 422 -18.53 -14.82 -31.56
CA ASN A 422 -17.98 -14.78 -32.91
C ASN A 422 -17.26 -13.45 -33.17
N GLY A 423 -17.78 -12.33 -32.68
CA GLY A 423 -17.14 -11.01 -32.75
C GLY A 423 -15.78 -11.03 -32.04
N ILE A 424 -15.74 -11.56 -30.82
CA ILE A 424 -14.51 -11.68 -30.03
C ILE A 424 -13.48 -12.57 -30.72
N HIS A 425 -13.85 -13.77 -31.13
CA HIS A 425 -12.91 -14.67 -31.83
C HIS A 425 -12.39 -14.08 -33.15
N ARG A 426 -13.21 -13.31 -33.87
CA ARG A 426 -12.75 -12.59 -35.06
C ARG A 426 -11.71 -11.54 -34.69
N LEU A 427 -11.93 -10.78 -33.62
CA LEU A 427 -10.99 -9.77 -33.13
C LEU A 427 -9.68 -10.40 -32.66
N GLU A 428 -9.74 -11.44 -31.82
CA GLU A 428 -8.56 -12.17 -31.32
C GLU A 428 -7.70 -12.73 -32.46
N ARG A 429 -8.34 -13.27 -33.52
CA ARG A 429 -7.63 -13.77 -34.69
C ARG A 429 -6.93 -12.66 -35.48
N LEU A 430 -7.54 -11.48 -35.54
CA LEU A 430 -7.00 -10.32 -36.27
C LEU A 430 -5.97 -9.53 -35.46
N ARG A 431 -6.06 -9.60 -34.12
CA ARG A 431 -5.26 -8.85 -33.15
C ARG A 431 -4.80 -9.78 -32.02
N PRO A 432 -3.89 -10.72 -32.29
CA PRO A 432 -3.37 -11.65 -31.27
C PRO A 432 -2.50 -10.96 -30.21
N ASP A 433 -2.06 -9.73 -30.47
CA ASP A 433 -1.35 -8.85 -29.55
C ASP A 433 -2.24 -8.27 -28.44
N MET A 434 -3.55 -8.21 -28.67
CA MET A 434 -4.53 -7.67 -27.74
C MET A 434 -5.18 -8.78 -26.92
N LYS A 435 -5.18 -8.63 -25.59
CA LYS A 435 -5.88 -9.52 -24.67
C LYS A 435 -7.32 -9.04 -24.49
N VAL A 436 -8.27 -9.86 -24.94
CA VAL A 436 -9.70 -9.64 -24.71
C VAL A 436 -10.13 -10.50 -23.54
N HIS A 437 -10.65 -9.87 -22.49
CA HIS A 437 -11.23 -10.54 -21.33
C HIS A 437 -12.75 -10.44 -21.41
N ALA A 438 -13.39 -11.59 -21.57
CA ALA A 438 -14.83 -11.73 -21.63
C ALA A 438 -15.25 -13.01 -20.91
N PHE A 439 -16.42 -13.01 -20.29
CA PHE A 439 -17.02 -14.22 -19.74
C PHE A 439 -18.26 -14.57 -20.54
N PHE A 440 -18.31 -15.79 -21.03
CA PHE A 440 -19.55 -16.39 -21.48
C PHE A 440 -19.83 -17.60 -20.62
N PRO A 441 -20.96 -17.64 -19.90
CA PRO A 441 -21.33 -18.85 -19.20
C PRO A 441 -21.39 -20.02 -20.20
N PRO A 442 -20.92 -21.22 -19.83
CA PRO A 442 -21.13 -22.41 -20.64
C PRO A 442 -22.63 -22.58 -20.87
N GLN A 443 -23.01 -23.05 -22.07
CA GLN A 443 -24.43 -23.28 -22.37
C GLN A 443 -25.00 -24.19 -21.28
N THR A 444 -26.06 -23.73 -20.60
CA THR A 444 -26.84 -24.60 -19.71
C THR A 444 -27.28 -25.79 -20.56
N PRO A 445 -26.96 -27.03 -20.16
CA PRO A 445 -27.43 -28.20 -20.89
C PRO A 445 -28.95 -28.08 -21.05
N PRO A 446 -29.53 -28.38 -22.23
CA PRO A 446 -30.97 -28.39 -22.37
C PRO A 446 -31.56 -29.26 -21.25
N PRO A 447 -32.67 -28.83 -20.61
CA PRO A 447 -33.31 -29.65 -19.59
C PRO A 447 -33.50 -31.03 -20.19
N ALA A 448 -32.85 -32.04 -19.58
CA ALA A 448 -32.90 -33.41 -20.05
C ALA A 448 -34.38 -33.73 -20.27
N ALA A 449 -34.75 -34.01 -21.53
CA ALA A 449 -36.11 -34.40 -21.86
C ALA A 449 -36.50 -35.47 -20.85
N SER A 450 -37.47 -35.15 -20.00
CA SER A 450 -37.95 -36.05 -18.98
C SER A 450 -38.45 -37.28 -19.73
N GLN A 451 -37.62 -38.32 -19.78
CA GLN A 451 -38.11 -39.66 -20.01
C GLN A 451 -39.25 -39.81 -19.02
N GLN A 452 -40.46 -39.98 -19.54
CA GLN A 452 -41.67 -40.20 -18.79
C GLN A 452 -41.39 -41.30 -17.77
N ALA A 453 -41.04 -40.90 -16.55
CA ALA A 453 -41.02 -41.79 -15.42
C ALA A 453 -42.47 -42.20 -15.24
N ARG A 454 -42.78 -43.43 -15.67
CA ARG A 454 -44.05 -44.07 -15.43
C ARG A 454 -44.42 -43.84 -13.97
N THR A 455 -45.50 -43.12 -13.76
CA THR A 455 -46.15 -42.91 -12.47
C THR A 455 -46.58 -44.27 -11.92
N ILE A 456 -45.71 -44.90 -11.14
CA ILE A 456 -46.13 -45.98 -10.24
C ILE A 456 -46.30 -45.34 -8.87
N CYS A 457 -47.55 -45.00 -8.57
CA CYS A 457 -48.01 -44.69 -7.23
C CYS A 457 -47.76 -45.90 -6.32
N LYS A 458 -46.99 -45.73 -5.25
CA LYS A 458 -46.64 -46.79 -4.28
C LYS A 458 -47.80 -47.21 -3.35
N CYS A 459 -49.04 -46.83 -3.65
CA CYS A 459 -50.20 -47.09 -2.77
C CYS A 459 -51.06 -48.30 -3.17
N CYS A 460 -50.76 -49.01 -4.25
CA CYS A 460 -51.65 -50.10 -4.74
C CYS A 460 -50.95 -51.44 -5.04
N THR A 461 -49.96 -51.86 -4.25
CA THR A 461 -49.58 -53.29 -4.23
C THR A 461 -48.88 -53.69 -2.93
N LEU A 462 -49.68 -54.02 -1.91
CA LEU A 462 -49.64 -55.30 -1.15
C LEU A 462 -50.29 -55.09 0.24
N LEU A 463 -51.44 -55.75 0.39
CA LEU A 463 -52.23 -56.04 1.60
C LEU A 463 -53.07 -54.90 2.21
#